data_AF-A0A7L1GTA3-F1
#
_entry.id   AF-A0A7L1GTA3-F1
#
_cell.length_a   1.000
_cell.length_b   1.000
_cell.length_c   1.000
_cell.angle_alpha   90.00
_cell.angle_beta   90.00
_cell.angle_gamma   90.00
#
_symmetry.space_group_name_H-M   'P 1'
#
loop_
_entity.id
_entity.type
_entity.pdbx_description
1 polymer ?
#
loop_
_entity_poly.entity_id
_entity_poly.type
_entity_poly.pdbx_seq_one_letter_code
_entity_poly.pdbx_strand_id
1 'polypeptide(L)'
;GGNICTTRGVNSCKQCLAVSPLCAWCSAEVMGQLSPRCDFYANLLQHGCGQDHIEFPTSSVTILENRPLSNKGSGGSTTTQMSPQRIQLDLRPDDSQVFRVQVRQVEDYPVDIYYLMDLSNSMKDDLRNIQHLGTKLASEMRKLTSNLRIGFGAFVDKPLSPYMYISPPEAVTNPCYEIGDTCLPMFGYKHVLSLTDEVTRFNEEVQKQKVSRNRDAPEGGFDAIIQATVCDEKIGWRNDASHLLVFTTDAKTHIALDGRLAGIVQPNDAQCHIDEDNFYSASTTLDYPSLGLMTEKLSQKNINLIFAVTDTVVGLYQNYSELIPGTTVGTLSRDSSNVLQLIVDSYGKIRSKVELEVRDLPEELSLAFNATCLNDEVIPGLKSCTGLKIGDTVSFSIEAKVRGCPEERQKSFTIKPVGFKDSLTVAVNFHCDCSCESLAEANSSACSQGNGSLECGVCRCNPGRLGSHCECSEQEYSPAQQDNCSPRAGQPLCSQRGECVCGQCVCHSSDFGRVSGKYCECDDFSCVRFKGQMCSGHGKCSCGDCLCDSDWTGDYCNCTTRTDTCMSSNGLVCSGHGSCLCGKCDCTQPGAYGDTCEKCPTCPDACTIKK
;
A
#
# COMPACT_ATOMS: atom_id res chain seq x y z
N GLY A 1 -3.02 38.66 -18.62
CA GLY A 1 -4.45 38.54 -18.26
C GLY A 1 -4.54 37.86 -16.90
N GLY A 2 -5.63 38.05 -16.16
CA GLY A 2 -5.78 37.43 -14.84
C GLY A 2 -5.84 35.90 -14.92
N ASN A 3 -5.00 35.23 -14.13
CA ASN A 3 -4.93 33.78 -13.97
C ASN A 3 -4.82 33.39 -12.49
N ILE A 4 -4.85 32.08 -12.20
CA ILE A 4 -4.83 31.53 -10.84
C ILE A 4 -3.67 32.04 -9.98
N CYS A 5 -2.49 32.28 -10.55
CA CYS A 5 -1.31 32.80 -9.84
C CYS A 5 -1.48 34.26 -9.43
N THR A 6 -2.09 35.06 -10.32
CA THR A 6 -2.25 36.51 -10.13
C THR A 6 -3.48 36.89 -9.29
N THR A 7 -4.49 36.02 -9.16
CA THR A 7 -5.79 36.37 -8.55
C THR A 7 -5.96 35.90 -7.11
N ARG A 8 -5.05 35.06 -6.56
CA ARG A 8 -5.18 34.50 -5.20
C ARG A 8 -4.59 35.35 -4.07
N GLY A 9 -4.16 36.59 -4.34
CA GLY A 9 -3.66 37.50 -3.29
C GLY A 9 -2.38 36.99 -2.61
N VAL A 10 -1.44 36.49 -3.40
CA VAL A 10 -0.17 35.91 -2.93
C VAL A 10 0.79 37.01 -2.45
N ASN A 11 1.29 36.89 -1.21
CA ASN A 11 2.16 37.89 -0.59
C ASN A 11 3.61 37.43 -0.41
N SER A 12 3.93 36.17 -0.72
CA SER A 12 5.30 35.63 -0.64
C SER A 12 5.62 34.61 -1.72
N CYS A 13 6.91 34.36 -1.93
CA CYS A 13 7.37 33.38 -2.91
C CYS A 13 6.86 31.97 -2.60
N LYS A 14 7.02 31.49 -1.36
CA LYS A 14 6.43 30.20 -0.91
C LYS A 14 4.93 30.08 -1.15
N GLN A 15 4.16 31.14 -0.87
CA GLN A 15 2.72 31.12 -1.15
C GLN A 15 2.45 31.02 -2.66
N CYS A 16 3.26 31.68 -3.51
CA CYS A 16 3.13 31.61 -4.95
C CYS A 16 3.30 30.18 -5.47
N LEU A 17 4.36 29.50 -5.02
CA LEU A 17 4.64 28.14 -5.44
C LEU A 17 3.57 27.14 -4.98
N ALA A 18 2.92 27.42 -3.84
CA ALA A 18 1.83 26.63 -3.29
C ALA A 18 0.46 26.88 -3.96
N VAL A 19 0.31 27.90 -4.81
CA VAL A 19 -0.96 28.14 -5.52
C VAL A 19 -1.19 27.10 -6.61
N SER A 20 -0.17 26.84 -7.42
CA SER A 20 -0.23 25.91 -8.53
C SER A 20 1.19 25.55 -8.98
N PRO A 21 1.40 24.33 -9.52
CA PRO A 21 2.65 23.94 -10.16
C PRO A 21 3.06 24.84 -11.33
N LEU A 22 2.09 25.55 -11.94
CA LEU A 22 2.33 26.46 -13.07
C LEU A 22 2.82 27.85 -12.65
N CYS A 23 2.73 28.19 -11.37
CA CYS A 23 3.12 29.51 -10.88
C CYS A 23 4.63 29.62 -10.70
N ALA A 24 5.18 30.77 -11.08
CA ALA A 24 6.55 31.18 -10.88
C ALA A 24 6.58 32.51 -10.12
N TRP A 25 7.69 32.80 -9.45
CA TRP A 25 7.88 34.04 -8.70
C TRP A 25 9.07 34.84 -9.23
N CYS A 26 8.92 36.17 -9.34
CA CYS A 26 10.01 37.07 -9.70
C CYS A 26 10.59 37.77 -8.45
N SER A 27 11.86 37.50 -8.16
CA SER A 27 12.62 38.06 -7.03
C SER A 27 13.34 39.38 -7.36
N ALA A 28 13.22 39.91 -8.58
CA ALA A 28 13.88 41.14 -8.99
C ALA A 28 13.36 42.36 -8.18
N GLU A 29 14.27 43.21 -7.71
CA GLU A 29 13.93 44.40 -6.93
C GLU A 29 13.16 45.44 -7.75
N VAL A 30 13.52 45.61 -9.03
CA VAL A 30 12.90 46.57 -9.95
C VAL A 30 11.99 45.84 -10.93
N MET A 31 10.69 45.89 -10.67
CA MET A 31 9.63 45.47 -11.61
C MET A 31 8.88 46.71 -12.09
N GLY A 32 8.34 46.68 -13.31
CA GLY A 32 7.39 47.71 -13.75
C GLY A 32 6.23 47.78 -12.75
N GLN A 33 5.88 48.99 -12.27
CA GLN A 33 5.00 49.26 -11.12
C GLN A 33 3.60 48.59 -11.11
N LEU A 34 3.22 47.87 -12.17
CA LEU A 34 1.93 47.21 -12.35
C LEU A 34 2.01 45.71 -12.70
N SER A 35 3.21 45.13 -12.73
CA SER A 35 3.39 43.71 -13.10
C SER A 35 3.30 42.79 -11.87
N PRO A 36 2.53 41.68 -11.93
CA PRO A 36 2.44 40.73 -10.84
C PRO A 36 3.78 40.00 -10.61
N ARG A 37 4.19 39.83 -9.35
CA ARG A 37 5.38 39.06 -8.98
C ARG A 37 5.17 37.55 -9.05
N CYS A 38 3.94 37.10 -8.83
CA CYS A 38 3.52 35.70 -8.99
C CYS A 38 2.68 35.58 -10.26
N ASP A 39 3.21 34.89 -11.27
CA ASP A 39 2.53 34.68 -12.56
C ASP A 39 3.08 33.40 -13.22
N PHE A 40 2.57 33.04 -14.39
CA PHE A 40 3.21 32.01 -15.21
C PHE A 40 4.61 32.44 -15.64
N TYR A 41 5.52 31.48 -15.73
CA TYR A 41 6.92 31.70 -16.13
C TYR A 41 7.06 32.56 -17.41
N ALA A 42 6.27 32.26 -18.44
CA ALA A 42 6.30 33.01 -19.70
C ALA A 42 5.85 34.47 -19.55
N ASN A 43 4.86 34.74 -18.68
CA ASN A 43 4.37 36.10 -18.43
C ASN A 43 5.41 36.92 -17.67
N LEU A 44 6.09 36.33 -16.69
CA LEU A 44 7.17 37.01 -15.95
C LEU A 44 8.32 37.43 -16.87
N LEU A 45 8.71 36.57 -17.81
CA LEU A 45 9.70 36.91 -18.83
C LEU A 45 9.23 38.04 -19.74
N GLN A 46 7.97 37.98 -20.18
CA GLN A 46 7.38 39.04 -21.01
C GLN A 46 7.31 40.38 -20.27
N HIS A 47 7.11 40.36 -18.96
CA HIS A 47 7.10 41.54 -18.09
C HIS A 47 8.51 42.04 -17.72
N GLY A 48 9.56 41.41 -18.24
CA GLY A 48 10.94 41.86 -18.08
C GLY A 48 11.66 41.33 -16.84
N CYS A 49 11.13 40.31 -16.17
CA CYS A 49 11.88 39.63 -15.11
C CYS A 49 13.06 38.85 -15.72
N GLY A 50 14.28 39.10 -15.25
CA GLY A 50 15.46 38.33 -15.68
C GLY A 50 15.35 36.87 -15.25
N GLN A 51 15.82 35.94 -16.07
CA GLN A 51 15.73 34.49 -15.82
C GLN A 51 16.32 34.09 -14.47
N ASP A 52 17.46 34.67 -14.08
CA ASP A 52 18.14 34.39 -12.81
C ASP A 52 17.35 34.86 -11.57
N HIS A 53 16.35 35.72 -11.77
CA HIS A 53 15.45 36.19 -10.71
C HIS A 53 14.11 35.44 -10.69
N ILE A 54 13.91 34.45 -11.57
CA ILE A 54 12.67 33.67 -11.60
C ILE A 54 12.84 32.39 -10.80
N GLU A 55 12.05 32.28 -9.73
CA GLU A 55 11.88 31.07 -8.94
C GLU A 55 10.80 30.20 -9.58
N PHE A 56 11.22 29.10 -10.20
CA PHE A 56 10.33 28.12 -10.80
C PHE A 56 10.92 26.70 -10.65
N PRO A 57 10.87 26.11 -9.44
CA PRO A 57 11.29 24.73 -9.27
C PRO A 57 10.40 23.82 -10.10
N THR A 58 11.01 22.85 -10.77
CA THR A 58 10.31 21.85 -11.60
C THR A 58 10.40 20.49 -10.94
N SER A 59 9.26 19.82 -10.82
CA SER A 59 9.25 18.44 -10.35
C SER A 59 9.95 17.52 -11.35
N SER A 60 10.66 16.51 -10.86
CA SER A 60 11.41 15.61 -11.72
C SER A 60 11.58 14.22 -11.10
N VAL A 61 11.88 13.24 -11.96
CA VAL A 61 12.24 11.88 -11.57
C VAL A 61 13.65 11.60 -12.04
N THR A 62 14.53 11.25 -11.11
CA THR A 62 15.90 10.82 -11.41
C THR A 62 16.06 9.35 -11.04
N ILE A 63 16.51 8.52 -11.98
CA ILE A 63 16.78 7.11 -11.72
C ILE A 63 18.18 6.99 -11.12
N LEU A 64 18.27 6.50 -9.88
CA LEU A 64 19.53 6.33 -9.14
C LEU A 64 20.15 4.95 -9.36
N GLU A 65 19.32 3.91 -9.46
CA GLU A 65 19.76 2.54 -9.70
C GLU A 65 18.83 1.83 -10.68
N ASN A 66 19.40 1.32 -11.79
CA ASN A 66 18.66 0.75 -12.91
C ASN A 66 19.32 -0.51 -13.48
N ARG A 67 19.47 -1.54 -12.64
CA ARG A 67 19.93 -2.85 -13.08
C ARG A 67 18.92 -3.47 -14.05
N PRO A 68 19.39 -4.07 -15.16
CA PRO A 68 18.51 -4.70 -16.15
C PRO A 68 17.87 -5.97 -15.59
N LEU A 69 16.67 -6.29 -16.08
CA LEU A 69 15.98 -7.53 -15.72
C LEU A 69 16.77 -8.76 -16.17
N SER A 70 16.93 -9.73 -15.29
CA SER A 70 17.65 -10.97 -15.57
C SER A 70 16.83 -11.90 -16.46
N ASN A 71 17.51 -12.71 -17.27
CA ASN A 71 16.86 -13.75 -18.09
C ASN A 71 16.68 -15.07 -17.32
N LYS A 72 17.63 -15.43 -16.45
CA LYS A 72 17.60 -16.64 -15.61
C LYS A 72 17.93 -16.32 -14.16
N GLY A 73 17.33 -17.08 -13.25
CA GLY A 73 17.52 -16.94 -11.80
C GLY A 73 18.73 -17.71 -11.26
N SER A 74 19.31 -18.61 -12.07
CA SER A 74 20.48 -19.43 -11.74
C SER A 74 21.73 -18.93 -12.48
N GLY A 75 22.90 -18.86 -11.80
CA GLY A 75 24.17 -18.50 -12.45
C GLY A 75 25.17 -17.61 -11.69
N GLY A 76 24.96 -17.32 -10.40
CA GLY A 76 25.97 -16.66 -9.54
C GLY A 76 25.99 -15.12 -9.58
N SER A 77 25.31 -14.47 -10.52
CA SER A 77 25.00 -13.03 -10.47
C SER A 77 23.73 -12.76 -9.67
N THR A 78 23.60 -11.57 -9.08
CA THR A 78 22.38 -11.14 -8.41
C THR A 78 21.20 -11.04 -9.40
N THR A 79 20.21 -11.92 -9.22
CA THR A 79 18.99 -11.93 -10.04
C THR A 79 18.20 -10.64 -9.80
N THR A 80 17.78 -9.99 -10.87
CA THR A 80 16.99 -8.76 -10.84
C THR A 80 15.66 -9.01 -11.54
N GLN A 81 14.56 -8.97 -10.78
CA GLN A 81 13.18 -9.21 -11.24
C GLN A 81 12.37 -7.92 -11.34
N MET A 82 12.85 -6.80 -10.78
CA MET A 82 12.21 -5.50 -10.83
C MET A 82 13.22 -4.42 -11.25
N SER A 83 12.79 -3.50 -12.11
CA SER A 83 13.63 -2.41 -12.63
C SER A 83 12.81 -1.15 -12.88
N PRO A 84 13.25 0.05 -12.47
CA PRO A 84 14.48 0.35 -11.70
C PRO A 84 14.37 -0.11 -10.22
N GLN A 85 15.47 -0.04 -9.47
CA GLN A 85 15.52 -0.41 -8.04
C GLN A 85 15.48 0.81 -7.13
N ARG A 86 16.00 1.95 -7.59
CA ARG A 86 16.00 3.18 -6.79
C ARG A 86 15.78 4.41 -7.66
N ILE A 87 14.86 5.26 -7.24
CA ILE A 87 14.60 6.56 -7.86
C ILE A 87 14.58 7.66 -6.81
N GLN A 88 14.92 8.87 -7.26
CA GLN A 88 14.69 10.12 -6.53
C GLN A 88 13.55 10.87 -7.22
N LEU A 89 12.59 11.30 -6.42
CA LEU A 89 11.42 12.04 -6.82
C LEU A 89 11.48 13.43 -6.18
N ASP A 90 11.69 14.44 -6.99
CA ASP A 90 11.70 15.84 -6.54
C ASP A 90 10.33 16.43 -6.89
N LEU A 91 9.53 16.82 -5.90
CA LEU A 91 8.19 17.37 -6.09
C LEU A 91 8.07 18.77 -5.50
N ARG A 92 7.46 19.67 -6.26
CA ARG A 92 6.96 20.95 -5.73
C ARG A 92 5.52 20.79 -5.22
N PRO A 93 4.98 21.76 -4.45
CA PRO A 93 3.65 21.66 -3.88
C PRO A 93 2.54 21.42 -4.92
N ASP A 94 1.63 20.50 -4.59
CA ASP A 94 0.45 20.13 -5.39
C ASP A 94 0.74 19.63 -6.81
N ASP A 95 1.99 19.26 -7.10
CA ASP A 95 2.41 18.72 -8.39
C ASP A 95 2.50 17.18 -8.38
N SER A 96 2.57 16.60 -9.58
CA SER A 96 2.72 15.16 -9.77
C SER A 96 3.82 14.81 -10.76
N GLN A 97 4.35 13.60 -10.62
CA GLN A 97 5.31 13.03 -11.55
C GLN A 97 5.00 11.57 -11.80
N VAL A 98 5.24 11.13 -13.04
CA VAL A 98 4.99 9.76 -13.47
C VAL A 98 6.31 9.05 -13.67
N PHE A 99 6.44 7.86 -13.08
CA PHE A 99 7.57 6.97 -13.33
C PHE A 99 7.07 5.57 -13.71
N ARG A 100 7.92 4.82 -14.39
CA ARG A 100 7.59 3.46 -14.84
C ARG A 100 8.44 2.44 -14.13
N VAL A 101 7.82 1.31 -13.83
CA VAL A 101 8.50 0.14 -13.31
C VAL A 101 8.16 -1.08 -14.16
N GLN A 102 9.12 -1.98 -14.28
CA GLN A 102 8.98 -3.25 -14.98
C GLN A 102 9.23 -4.39 -14.00
N VAL A 103 8.36 -5.39 -14.06
CA VAL A 103 8.48 -6.60 -13.25
C VAL A 103 8.53 -7.80 -14.20
N ARG A 104 9.56 -8.62 -14.04
CA ARG A 104 9.75 -9.83 -14.85
C ARG A 104 9.70 -11.08 -14.01
N GLN A 105 8.95 -12.03 -14.55
CA GLN A 105 8.87 -13.37 -14.04
C GLN A 105 10.07 -14.20 -14.49
N VAL A 106 11.21 -14.07 -13.82
CA VAL A 106 12.45 -14.75 -14.24
C VAL A 106 12.30 -16.28 -14.25
N GLU A 107 12.83 -16.93 -15.29
CA GLU A 107 12.89 -18.39 -15.44
C GLU A 107 13.90 -19.01 -14.47
N ASP A 108 13.65 -20.24 -14.04
CA ASP A 108 14.59 -21.01 -13.20
C ASP A 108 15.00 -20.26 -11.91
N TYR A 109 14.01 -19.64 -11.26
CA TYR A 109 14.22 -18.97 -9.98
C TYR A 109 14.26 -20.00 -8.84
N PRO A 110 15.14 -19.86 -7.82
CA PRO A 110 15.20 -20.79 -6.71
C PRO A 110 13.87 -20.87 -5.95
N VAL A 111 13.51 -22.06 -5.46
CA VAL A 111 12.26 -22.28 -4.71
C VAL A 111 12.54 -22.97 -3.39
N ASP A 112 11.91 -22.47 -2.33
CA ASP A 112 11.88 -23.07 -1.01
C ASP A 112 10.45 -23.52 -0.70
N ILE A 113 10.27 -24.78 -0.32
CA ILE A 113 8.97 -25.34 0.04
C ILE A 113 9.03 -25.82 1.48
N TYR A 114 8.29 -25.16 2.37
CA TYR A 114 8.10 -25.65 3.73
C TYR A 114 6.73 -26.32 3.84
N TYR A 115 6.74 -27.62 4.11
CA TYR A 115 5.53 -28.42 4.22
C TYR A 115 5.06 -28.44 5.67
N LEU A 116 3.95 -27.78 5.94
CA LEU A 116 3.37 -27.62 7.27
C LEU A 116 2.11 -28.49 7.39
N MET A 117 2.24 -29.57 8.15
CA MET A 117 1.27 -30.66 8.17
C MET A 117 0.52 -30.74 9.51
N ASP A 118 -0.80 -30.80 9.41
CA ASP A 118 -1.67 -31.27 10.48
C ASP A 118 -1.37 -32.75 10.80
N LEU A 119 -1.05 -33.03 12.06
CA LEU A 119 -0.80 -34.38 12.57
C LEU A 119 -1.84 -34.82 13.60
N SER A 120 -3.07 -34.31 13.51
CA SER A 120 -4.21 -34.87 14.23
C SER A 120 -4.52 -36.29 13.75
N ASN A 121 -5.40 -36.98 14.47
CA ASN A 121 -5.63 -38.40 14.23
C ASN A 121 -6.32 -38.67 12.88
N SER A 122 -7.03 -37.70 12.30
CA SER A 122 -7.63 -37.82 10.97
C SER A 122 -6.56 -37.92 9.88
N MET A 123 -5.42 -37.25 10.03
CA MET A 123 -4.35 -37.18 9.02
C MET A 123 -3.42 -38.41 9.00
N LYS A 124 -3.82 -39.51 9.65
CA LYS A 124 -2.99 -40.72 9.83
C LYS A 124 -2.74 -41.46 8.51
N ASP A 125 -3.71 -41.49 7.62
CA ASP A 125 -3.58 -42.05 6.27
C ASP A 125 -2.83 -41.12 5.33
N ASP A 126 -3.04 -39.81 5.39
CA ASP A 126 -2.26 -38.80 4.65
C ASP A 126 -0.76 -38.95 4.91
N LEU A 127 -0.37 -39.13 6.18
CA LEU A 127 1.03 -39.31 6.56
C LEU A 127 1.67 -40.51 5.84
N ARG A 128 0.91 -41.58 5.55
CA ARG A 128 1.44 -42.75 4.81
C ARG A 128 1.72 -42.42 3.35
N ASN A 129 0.85 -41.63 2.71
CA ASN A 129 1.02 -41.24 1.32
C ASN A 129 2.14 -40.20 1.14
N ILE A 130 2.37 -39.34 2.14
CA ILE A 130 3.38 -38.28 2.11
C ILE A 130 4.81 -38.82 2.30
N GLN A 131 5.00 -40.03 2.84
CA GLN A 131 6.33 -40.66 3.02
C GLN A 131 7.15 -40.80 1.72
N HIS A 132 6.49 -40.81 0.56
CA HIS A 132 7.15 -40.86 -0.75
C HIS A 132 6.99 -39.56 -1.55
N LEU A 133 6.38 -38.53 -0.95
CA LEU A 133 6.11 -37.27 -1.63
C LEU A 133 7.40 -36.52 -1.97
N GLY A 134 8.40 -36.50 -1.07
CA GLY A 134 9.58 -35.65 -1.23
C GLY A 134 10.33 -35.88 -2.54
N THR A 135 10.64 -37.15 -2.85
CA THR A 135 11.36 -37.50 -4.09
C THR A 135 10.53 -37.23 -5.35
N LYS A 136 9.22 -37.50 -5.30
CA LYS A 136 8.30 -37.24 -6.42
C LYS A 136 8.11 -35.74 -6.66
N LEU A 137 7.97 -34.97 -5.58
CA LEU A 137 7.88 -33.51 -5.58
C LEU A 137 9.15 -32.89 -6.15
N ALA A 138 10.32 -33.33 -5.69
CA ALA A 138 11.56 -32.84 -6.25
C ALA A 138 11.71 -33.16 -7.74
N SER A 139 11.24 -34.32 -8.21
CA SER A 139 11.27 -34.67 -9.63
C SER A 139 10.39 -33.74 -10.48
N GLU A 140 9.20 -33.37 -10.00
CA GLU A 140 8.31 -32.45 -10.72
C GLU A 140 8.80 -31.00 -10.63
N MET A 141 9.20 -30.55 -9.44
CA MET A 141 9.72 -29.20 -9.23
C MET A 141 11.04 -28.95 -9.96
N ARG A 142 11.87 -29.99 -10.16
CA ARG A 142 13.10 -29.89 -10.97
C ARG A 142 12.86 -29.55 -12.44
N LYS A 143 11.64 -29.74 -12.94
CA LYS A 143 11.26 -29.29 -14.30
C LYS A 143 11.07 -27.77 -14.37
N LEU A 144 10.82 -27.13 -13.23
CA LEU A 144 10.50 -25.71 -13.11
C LEU A 144 11.68 -24.90 -12.53
N THR A 145 12.44 -25.49 -11.62
CA THR A 145 13.59 -24.87 -10.96
C THR A 145 14.73 -25.87 -10.75
N SER A 146 15.95 -25.43 -11.00
CA SER A 146 17.18 -26.19 -10.76
C SER A 146 17.60 -26.19 -9.29
N ASN A 147 17.10 -25.24 -8.49
CA ASN A 147 17.57 -25.00 -7.13
C ASN A 147 16.41 -25.02 -6.11
N LEU A 148 16.07 -26.22 -5.65
CA LEU A 148 14.97 -26.51 -4.76
C LEU A 148 15.47 -26.85 -3.34
N ARG A 149 14.83 -26.28 -2.31
CA ARG A 149 14.92 -26.77 -0.93
C ARG A 149 13.56 -27.14 -0.39
N ILE A 150 13.52 -28.17 0.45
CA ILE A 150 12.30 -28.66 1.09
C ILE A 150 12.54 -28.77 2.60
N GLY A 151 11.54 -28.38 3.39
CA GLY A 151 11.51 -28.51 4.84
C GLY A 151 10.17 -29.07 5.31
N PHE A 152 10.10 -29.47 6.58
CA PHE A 152 8.91 -30.08 7.18
C PHE A 152 8.66 -29.56 8.59
N GLY A 153 7.40 -29.28 8.88
CA GLY A 153 6.90 -28.93 10.21
C GLY A 153 5.54 -29.58 10.44
N ALA A 154 5.21 -29.78 11.71
CA ALA A 154 3.98 -30.42 12.13
C ALA A 154 3.26 -29.58 13.18
N PHE A 155 1.92 -29.64 13.19
CA PHE A 155 1.10 -29.02 14.21
C PHE A 155 -0.11 -29.89 14.57
N VAL A 156 -0.70 -29.62 15.74
CA VAL A 156 -1.99 -30.17 16.16
C VAL A 156 -2.78 -29.02 16.79
N ASP A 157 -2.59 -28.79 18.09
CA ASP A 157 -3.19 -27.64 18.76
C ASP A 157 -2.52 -27.38 20.11
N LYS A 158 -2.89 -26.28 20.77
CA LYS A 158 -2.29 -25.88 22.03
C LYS A 158 -2.46 -26.99 23.09
N PRO A 159 -1.37 -27.46 23.75
CA PRO A 159 -1.40 -28.60 24.66
C PRO A 159 -1.92 -28.24 26.05
N LEU A 160 -3.16 -27.73 26.11
CA LEU A 160 -3.87 -27.37 27.34
C LEU A 160 -5.38 -27.60 27.20
N SER A 161 -6.08 -27.64 28.32
CA SER A 161 -7.56 -27.70 28.34
C SER A 161 -8.15 -26.39 27.81
N PRO A 162 -9.22 -26.40 27.00
CA PRO A 162 -10.06 -27.56 26.67
C PRO A 162 -9.66 -28.37 25.42
N TYR A 163 -8.61 -27.97 24.71
CA TYR A 163 -8.20 -28.57 23.43
C TYR A 163 -7.55 -29.96 23.59
N MET A 164 -6.81 -30.15 24.70
CA MET A 164 -6.11 -31.39 25.03
C MET A 164 -6.88 -32.29 26.02
N TYR A 165 -6.71 -33.60 25.87
CA TYR A 165 -7.10 -34.58 26.89
C TYR A 165 -6.19 -34.49 28.12
N ILE A 166 -6.71 -33.92 29.22
CA ILE A 166 -5.98 -33.78 30.50
C ILE A 166 -6.29 -34.88 31.52
N SER A 167 -7.25 -35.76 31.21
CA SER A 167 -7.71 -36.83 32.10
C SER A 167 -8.33 -37.97 31.27
N PRO A 168 -8.12 -39.25 31.65
CA PRO A 168 -7.29 -39.74 32.75
C PRO A 168 -5.77 -39.54 32.50
N PRO A 169 -4.87 -39.73 33.50
CA PRO A 169 -3.43 -39.52 33.33
C PRO A 169 -2.80 -40.27 32.15
N GLU A 170 -3.33 -41.44 31.81
CA GLU A 170 -2.93 -42.24 30.65
C GLU A 170 -3.25 -41.54 29.32
N ALA A 171 -4.31 -40.72 29.28
CA ALA A 171 -4.69 -39.96 28.09
C ALA A 171 -3.75 -38.77 27.83
N VAL A 172 -3.03 -38.27 28.84
CA VAL A 172 -2.04 -37.21 28.68
C VAL A 172 -0.80 -37.73 27.93
N THR A 173 -0.37 -38.96 28.25
CA THR A 173 0.79 -39.59 27.59
C THR A 173 0.41 -40.29 26.29
N ASN A 174 -0.83 -40.79 26.18
CA ASN A 174 -1.40 -41.37 24.97
C ASN A 174 -2.84 -40.87 24.75
N PRO A 175 -3.04 -39.77 24.01
CA PRO A 175 -4.38 -39.25 23.69
C PRO A 175 -5.32 -40.26 22.99
N CYS A 176 -4.75 -41.31 22.40
CA CYS A 176 -5.49 -42.38 21.71
C CYS A 176 -5.81 -43.57 22.61
N TYR A 177 -5.57 -43.47 23.92
CA TYR A 177 -5.84 -44.51 24.91
C TYR A 177 -7.26 -45.08 24.80
N GLU A 178 -8.28 -44.22 24.74
CA GLU A 178 -9.69 -44.64 24.72
C GLU A 178 -10.09 -45.41 23.45
N ILE A 179 -9.38 -45.19 22.34
CA ILE A 179 -9.66 -45.85 21.06
C ILE A 179 -8.79 -47.11 20.86
N GLY A 180 -8.04 -47.53 21.88
CA GLY A 180 -7.21 -48.74 21.84
C GLY A 180 -6.00 -48.64 20.91
N ASP A 181 -5.53 -47.42 20.61
CA ASP A 181 -4.37 -47.16 19.76
C ASP A 181 -3.30 -46.35 20.52
N THR A 182 -2.11 -46.21 19.95
CA THR A 182 -1.01 -45.42 20.52
C THR A 182 -0.64 -44.26 19.60
N CYS A 183 -0.75 -43.03 20.10
CA CYS A 183 -0.34 -41.82 19.39
C CYS A 183 0.53 -40.93 20.28
N LEU A 184 1.16 -39.91 19.70
CA LEU A 184 2.03 -39.01 20.45
C LEU A 184 1.22 -38.11 21.41
N PRO A 185 1.80 -37.67 22.54
CA PRO A 185 1.27 -36.56 23.31
C PRO A 185 1.02 -35.34 22.41
N MET A 186 0.00 -34.56 22.75
CA MET A 186 -0.39 -33.39 21.99
C MET A 186 0.68 -32.30 22.08
N PHE A 187 0.86 -31.57 20.97
CA PHE A 187 1.81 -30.47 20.85
C PHE A 187 1.20 -29.37 19.96
N GLY A 188 1.57 -28.12 20.21
CA GLY A 188 1.11 -26.99 19.39
C GLY A 188 1.72 -27.01 18.00
N TYR A 189 2.98 -26.58 17.90
CA TYR A 189 3.77 -26.62 16.67
C TYR A 189 5.16 -27.19 16.97
N LYS A 190 5.65 -28.01 16.04
CA LYS A 190 6.98 -28.62 16.06
C LYS A 190 7.66 -28.44 14.71
N HIS A 191 8.82 -27.79 14.72
CA HIS A 191 9.73 -27.81 13.58
C HIS A 191 10.49 -29.14 13.54
N VAL A 192 10.62 -29.73 12.35
CA VAL A 192 11.24 -31.07 12.20
C VAL A 192 12.46 -31.01 11.29
N LEU A 193 12.31 -30.42 10.10
CA LEU A 193 13.35 -30.38 9.09
C LEU A 193 13.49 -28.96 8.53
N SER A 194 14.64 -28.34 8.76
CA SER A 194 15.04 -27.09 8.11
C SER A 194 15.17 -27.28 6.60
N LEU A 195 14.97 -26.20 5.84
CA LEU A 195 15.04 -26.19 4.39
C LEU A 195 16.40 -26.71 3.90
N THR A 196 16.38 -27.85 3.21
CA THR A 196 17.56 -28.51 2.67
C THR A 196 17.34 -28.94 1.21
N ASP A 197 18.41 -29.03 0.44
CA ASP A 197 18.45 -29.60 -0.91
C ASP A 197 18.51 -31.15 -0.90
N GLU A 198 18.76 -31.76 0.27
CA GLU A 198 18.75 -33.21 0.48
C GLU A 198 17.31 -33.76 0.58
N VAL A 199 16.68 -33.93 -0.57
CA VAL A 199 15.28 -34.41 -0.67
C VAL A 199 15.04 -35.75 0.03
N THR A 200 16.03 -36.64 0.08
CA THR A 200 15.89 -37.93 0.78
C THR A 200 15.66 -37.77 2.28
N ARG A 201 16.25 -36.73 2.88
CA ARG A 201 16.10 -36.42 4.30
C ARG A 201 14.66 -36.05 4.66
N PHE A 202 13.92 -35.42 3.75
CA PHE A 202 12.48 -35.18 3.91
C PHE A 202 11.73 -36.49 4.12
N ASN A 203 11.94 -37.48 3.26
CA ASN A 203 11.26 -38.77 3.37
C ASN A 203 11.63 -39.48 4.68
N GLU A 204 12.90 -39.44 5.07
CA GLU A 204 13.38 -40.04 6.33
C GLU A 204 12.73 -39.40 7.57
N GLU A 205 12.63 -38.07 7.61
CA GLU A 205 12.01 -37.37 8.74
C GLU A 205 10.50 -37.56 8.78
N VAL A 206 9.81 -37.56 7.63
CA VAL A 206 8.36 -37.83 7.55
C VAL A 206 8.03 -39.24 8.04
N GLN A 207 8.83 -40.25 7.69
CA GLN A 207 8.63 -41.63 8.16
C GLN A 207 8.76 -41.79 9.68
N LYS A 208 9.50 -40.90 10.35
CA LYS A 208 9.66 -40.91 11.81
C LYS A 208 8.47 -40.27 12.54
N GLN A 209 7.64 -39.50 11.84
CA GLN A 209 6.52 -38.82 12.47
C GLN A 209 5.39 -39.79 12.80
N LYS A 210 4.59 -39.40 13.79
CA LYS A 210 3.37 -40.09 14.21
C LYS A 210 2.32 -39.04 14.52
N VAL A 211 1.06 -39.38 14.30
CA VAL A 211 -0.06 -38.51 14.65
C VAL A 211 -0.23 -38.39 16.17
N SER A 212 -0.97 -37.37 16.59
CA SER A 212 -1.53 -37.17 17.93
C SER A 212 -3.06 -37.14 17.84
N ARG A 213 -3.74 -36.66 18.89
CA ARG A 213 -5.19 -36.49 18.92
C ARG A 213 -5.60 -35.32 19.81
N ASN A 214 -6.36 -34.40 19.23
CA ASN A 214 -7.05 -33.28 19.87
C ASN A 214 -8.50 -33.64 20.26
N ARG A 215 -9.13 -32.80 21.08
CA ARG A 215 -10.48 -33.04 21.62
C ARG A 215 -11.58 -32.37 20.82
N ASP A 216 -11.40 -31.10 20.46
CA ASP A 216 -12.32 -30.34 19.64
C ASP A 216 -11.90 -30.36 18.16
N ALA A 217 -12.77 -29.83 17.29
CA ALA A 217 -12.61 -29.94 15.84
C ALA A 217 -11.70 -28.87 15.21
N PRO A 218 -11.64 -27.61 15.69
CA PRO A 218 -10.65 -26.66 15.20
C PRO A 218 -9.24 -27.05 15.66
N GLU A 219 -8.23 -26.62 14.89
CA GLU A 219 -6.82 -26.88 15.17
C GLU A 219 -5.98 -25.60 15.25
N GLY A 220 -4.77 -25.72 15.81
CA GLY A 220 -3.86 -24.60 16.07
C GLY A 220 -2.97 -24.22 14.89
N GLY A 221 -3.44 -24.43 13.65
CA GLY A 221 -2.62 -24.27 12.44
C GLY A 221 -2.06 -22.87 12.23
N PHE A 222 -2.76 -21.83 12.69
CA PHE A 222 -2.30 -20.45 12.56
C PHE A 222 -1.07 -20.12 13.43
N ASP A 223 -0.91 -20.76 14.59
CA ASP A 223 0.33 -20.66 15.39
C ASP A 223 1.51 -21.23 14.60
N ALA A 224 1.29 -22.35 13.91
CA ALA A 224 2.32 -22.98 13.11
C ALA A 224 2.69 -22.14 11.88
N ILE A 225 1.72 -21.52 11.21
CA ILE A 225 1.97 -20.60 10.09
C ILE A 225 2.79 -19.40 10.55
N ILE A 226 2.42 -18.74 11.66
CA ILE A 226 3.16 -17.56 12.11
C ILE A 226 4.58 -17.90 12.53
N GLN A 227 4.78 -19.02 13.25
CA GLN A 227 6.13 -19.45 13.66
C GLN A 227 6.98 -19.86 12.45
N ALA A 228 6.43 -20.60 11.49
CA ALA A 228 7.13 -20.91 10.24
C ALA A 228 7.46 -19.66 9.40
N THR A 229 6.70 -18.58 9.60
CA THR A 229 6.92 -17.30 8.90
C THR A 229 8.00 -16.45 9.56
N VAL A 230 8.01 -16.31 10.89
CA VAL A 230 8.90 -15.36 11.57
C VAL A 230 10.22 -15.96 12.05
N CYS A 231 10.30 -17.29 12.16
CA CYS A 231 11.51 -18.01 12.55
C CYS A 231 12.46 -18.29 11.37
N ASP A 232 12.80 -17.27 10.59
CA ASP A 232 13.56 -17.39 9.34
C ASP A 232 14.84 -18.23 9.46
N GLU A 233 15.60 -18.02 10.54
CA GLU A 233 16.88 -18.70 10.75
C GLU A 233 16.71 -20.18 11.09
N LYS A 234 15.67 -20.54 11.86
CA LYS A 234 15.35 -21.93 12.22
C LYS A 234 14.82 -22.71 11.01
N ILE A 235 13.92 -22.08 10.24
CA ILE A 235 13.32 -22.70 9.05
C ILE A 235 14.33 -22.74 7.89
N GLY A 236 15.11 -21.67 7.72
CA GLY A 236 16.17 -21.55 6.72
C GLY A 236 15.73 -20.93 5.39
N TRP A 237 14.78 -19.98 5.40
CA TRP A 237 14.30 -19.30 4.18
C TRP A 237 15.44 -18.55 3.47
N ARG A 238 15.62 -18.77 2.16
CA ARG A 238 16.65 -18.07 1.38
C ARG A 238 16.16 -16.71 0.91
N ASN A 239 16.91 -15.65 1.19
CA ASN A 239 16.58 -14.30 0.72
C ASN A 239 16.25 -14.20 -0.78
N ASP A 240 16.94 -14.96 -1.64
CA ASP A 240 16.81 -14.95 -3.10
C ASP A 240 16.06 -16.19 -3.65
N ALA A 241 14.95 -16.58 -3.01
CA ALA A 241 14.10 -17.69 -3.46
C ALA A 241 12.61 -17.36 -3.37
N SER A 242 11.79 -18.08 -4.13
CA SER A 242 10.33 -18.08 -3.92
C SER A 242 10.00 -18.94 -2.72
N HIS A 243 9.37 -18.35 -1.71
CA HIS A 243 8.96 -19.04 -0.49
C HIS A 243 7.53 -19.56 -0.63
N LEU A 244 7.36 -20.87 -0.59
CA LEU A 244 6.07 -21.56 -0.58
C LEU A 244 5.86 -22.22 0.78
N LEU A 245 4.85 -21.77 1.52
CA LEU A 245 4.42 -22.40 2.76
C LEU A 245 3.15 -23.21 2.47
N VAL A 246 3.29 -24.54 2.42
CA VAL A 246 2.18 -25.45 2.11
C VAL A 246 1.52 -25.85 3.42
N PHE A 247 0.30 -25.39 3.66
CA PHE A 247 -0.48 -25.71 4.85
C PHE A 247 -1.51 -26.79 4.52
N THR A 248 -1.39 -27.96 5.16
CA THR A 248 -2.29 -29.10 4.91
C THR A 248 -3.09 -29.47 6.14
N THR A 249 -4.42 -29.46 6.05
CA THR A 249 -5.36 -29.89 7.11
C THR A 249 -6.68 -30.33 6.50
N ASP A 250 -7.40 -31.21 7.19
CA ASP A 250 -8.76 -31.60 6.84
C ASP A 250 -9.85 -30.94 7.72
N ALA A 251 -9.44 -30.06 8.63
CA ALA A 251 -10.29 -29.47 9.67
C ALA A 251 -10.34 -27.93 9.63
N LYS A 252 -11.12 -27.37 10.57
CA LYS A 252 -11.18 -25.92 10.80
C LYS A 252 -9.93 -25.48 11.57
N THR A 253 -9.66 -24.17 11.62
CA THR A 253 -8.58 -23.60 12.42
C THR A 253 -9.14 -22.69 13.51
N HIS A 254 -8.47 -22.64 14.66
CA HIS A 254 -8.67 -21.59 15.64
C HIS A 254 -8.20 -20.24 15.12
N ILE A 255 -8.80 -19.18 15.65
CA ILE A 255 -8.47 -17.78 15.35
C ILE A 255 -8.12 -17.02 16.64
N ALA A 256 -7.51 -15.84 16.49
CA ALA A 256 -7.27 -14.95 17.62
C ALA A 256 -8.54 -14.74 18.47
N LEU A 257 -8.37 -14.66 19.78
CA LEU A 257 -9.38 -14.61 20.84
C LEU A 257 -9.99 -15.96 21.25
N ASP A 258 -9.82 -17.03 20.46
CA ASP A 258 -10.28 -18.37 20.87
C ASP A 258 -9.51 -18.89 22.09
N GLY A 259 -8.23 -18.51 22.24
CA GLY A 259 -7.38 -18.87 23.38
C GLY A 259 -7.93 -18.43 24.74
N ARG A 260 -8.85 -17.46 24.75
CA ARG A 260 -9.52 -16.98 25.97
C ARG A 260 -10.24 -18.11 26.70
N LEU A 261 -10.78 -19.10 25.97
CA LEU A 261 -11.44 -20.27 26.57
C LEU A 261 -10.47 -21.15 27.37
N ALA A 262 -9.19 -21.14 27.00
CA ALA A 262 -8.14 -21.86 27.69
C ALA A 262 -7.40 -20.99 28.73
N GLY A 263 -7.90 -19.79 29.01
CA GLY A 263 -7.28 -18.83 29.94
C GLY A 263 -6.12 -18.04 29.33
N ILE A 264 -5.89 -18.14 28.02
CA ILE A 264 -4.86 -17.39 27.30
C ILE A 264 -5.47 -16.07 26.83
N VAL A 265 -4.99 -14.95 27.37
CA VAL A 265 -5.48 -13.61 27.04
C VAL A 265 -4.40 -12.67 26.51
N GLN A 266 -3.15 -13.16 26.45
CA GLN A 266 -2.04 -12.40 25.91
C GLN A 266 -2.05 -12.49 24.38
N PRO A 267 -2.16 -11.36 23.65
CA PRO A 267 -2.16 -11.39 22.20
C PRO A 267 -0.85 -11.95 21.63
N ASN A 268 -0.93 -12.58 20.46
CA ASN A 268 0.25 -13.03 19.73
C ASN A 268 1.15 -11.84 19.37
N ASP A 269 2.46 -11.97 19.60
CA ASP A 269 3.46 -10.93 19.37
C ASP A 269 4.17 -11.03 18.01
N ALA A 270 3.86 -12.08 17.23
CA ALA A 270 4.52 -12.43 15.98
C ALA A 270 6.05 -12.47 16.07
N GLN A 271 6.60 -12.90 17.21
CA GLN A 271 8.02 -13.19 17.38
C GLN A 271 8.28 -14.70 17.27
N CYS A 272 9.54 -15.05 17.03
CA CYS A 272 9.96 -16.44 16.98
C CYS A 272 10.13 -16.99 18.41
N HIS A 273 9.40 -18.06 18.74
CA HIS A 273 9.47 -18.73 20.05
C HIS A 273 9.66 -20.26 19.90
N ILE A 274 10.34 -20.68 18.84
CA ILE A 274 10.79 -22.07 18.68
C ILE A 274 12.02 -22.30 19.58
N ASP A 275 11.91 -23.20 20.54
CA ASP A 275 12.98 -23.52 21.48
C ASP A 275 14.10 -24.38 20.88
N GLU A 276 15.03 -24.84 21.72
CA GLU A 276 16.14 -25.71 21.32
C GLU A 276 15.67 -27.13 20.94
N ASP A 277 14.54 -27.57 21.49
CA ASP A 277 13.89 -28.85 21.18
C ASP A 277 12.99 -28.79 19.94
N ASN A 278 12.97 -27.63 19.27
CA ASN A 278 12.19 -27.33 18.07
C ASN A 278 10.67 -27.27 18.28
N PHE A 279 10.20 -27.02 19.50
CA PHE A 279 8.79 -26.81 19.81
C PHE A 279 8.46 -25.33 19.99
N TYR A 280 7.20 -24.97 19.69
CA TYR A 280 6.67 -23.64 19.98
C TYR A 280 6.42 -23.50 21.49
N SER A 281 7.41 -22.94 22.19
CA SER A 281 7.42 -22.79 23.65
C SER A 281 6.29 -21.90 24.18
N ALA A 282 5.84 -20.91 23.40
CA ALA A 282 4.79 -19.98 23.79
C ALA A 282 3.36 -20.46 23.44
N SER A 283 3.20 -21.71 22.99
CA SER A 283 1.90 -22.27 22.60
C SER A 283 0.83 -22.18 23.70
N THR A 284 1.24 -22.32 24.96
CA THR A 284 0.34 -22.32 26.13
C THR A 284 0.22 -20.94 26.81
N THR A 285 0.92 -19.92 26.32
CA THR A 285 0.99 -18.59 26.95
C THR A 285 0.50 -17.46 26.04
N LEU A 286 0.70 -17.57 24.72
CA LEU A 286 0.24 -16.61 23.72
C LEU A 286 -0.99 -17.11 22.97
N ASP A 287 -1.90 -16.21 22.65
CA ASP A 287 -3.11 -16.50 21.87
C ASP A 287 -2.76 -16.77 20.38
N TYR A 288 -3.71 -17.31 19.63
CA TYR A 288 -3.58 -17.49 18.19
C TYR A 288 -3.39 -16.13 17.48
N PRO A 289 -2.67 -16.07 16.35
CA PRO A 289 -2.48 -14.82 15.62
C PRO A 289 -3.76 -14.39 14.89
N SER A 290 -3.95 -13.08 14.75
CA SER A 290 -5.04 -12.53 13.94
C SER A 290 -4.69 -12.57 12.45
N LEU A 291 -5.71 -12.58 11.58
CA LEU A 291 -5.51 -12.57 10.13
C LEU A 291 -4.68 -11.36 9.66
N GLY A 292 -4.88 -10.19 10.29
CA GLY A 292 -4.11 -8.97 9.98
C GLY A 292 -2.64 -9.13 10.33
N LEU A 293 -2.33 -9.69 11.51
CA LEU A 293 -0.95 -9.94 11.95
C LEU A 293 -0.26 -10.97 11.06
N MET A 294 -0.96 -12.04 10.67
CA MET A 294 -0.45 -13.03 9.71
C MET A 294 -0.16 -12.40 8.35
N THR A 295 -1.10 -11.59 7.83
CA THR A 295 -0.95 -10.93 6.53
C THR A 295 0.27 -10.01 6.51
N GLU A 296 0.47 -9.24 7.58
CA GLU A 296 1.65 -8.38 7.75
C GLU A 296 2.95 -9.19 7.67
N LYS A 297 3.06 -10.28 8.46
CA LYS A 297 4.30 -11.07 8.50
C LYS A 297 4.55 -11.87 7.23
N LEU A 298 3.51 -12.46 6.62
CA LEU A 298 3.63 -13.17 5.35
C LEU A 298 4.12 -12.23 4.24
N SER A 299 3.59 -10.99 4.16
CA SER A 299 4.08 -9.98 3.24
C SER A 299 5.52 -9.56 3.58
N GLN A 300 5.84 -9.25 4.85
CA GLN A 300 7.18 -8.85 5.27
C GLN A 300 8.25 -9.88 4.89
N LYS A 301 7.94 -11.17 5.05
CA LYS A 301 8.85 -12.31 4.81
C LYS A 301 8.72 -12.90 3.40
N ASN A 302 7.88 -12.30 2.54
CA ASN A 302 7.64 -12.72 1.16
C ASN A 302 7.19 -14.19 1.03
N ILE A 303 6.38 -14.66 1.98
CA ILE A 303 5.90 -16.04 2.01
C ILE A 303 4.56 -16.15 1.30
N ASN A 304 4.48 -17.07 0.34
CA ASN A 304 3.22 -17.42 -0.33
C ASN A 304 2.60 -18.62 0.40
N LEU A 305 1.52 -18.37 1.13
CA LEU A 305 0.78 -19.41 1.85
C LEU A 305 -0.19 -20.13 0.90
N ILE A 306 -0.09 -21.45 0.88
CA ILE A 306 -0.93 -22.36 0.08
C ILE A 306 -1.79 -23.17 1.05
N PHE A 307 -3.09 -22.92 1.06
CA PHE A 307 -4.07 -23.73 1.79
C PHE A 307 -4.42 -24.97 0.96
N ALA A 308 -3.87 -26.12 1.33
CA ALA A 308 -4.23 -27.42 0.75
C ALA A 308 -5.16 -28.13 1.72
N VAL A 309 -6.47 -28.01 1.48
CA VAL A 309 -7.50 -28.42 2.46
C VAL A 309 -8.56 -29.30 1.82
N THR A 310 -9.19 -30.17 2.60
CA THR A 310 -10.21 -31.08 2.09
C THR A 310 -11.48 -30.35 1.64
N ASP A 311 -12.25 -31.00 0.76
CA ASP A 311 -13.50 -30.46 0.18
C ASP A 311 -14.50 -29.95 1.24
N THR A 312 -14.55 -30.58 2.41
CA THR A 312 -15.46 -30.22 3.49
C THR A 312 -15.20 -28.83 4.09
N VAL A 313 -13.98 -28.32 3.98
CA VAL A 313 -13.57 -27.04 4.57
C VAL A 313 -13.05 -26.04 3.53
N VAL A 314 -13.00 -26.41 2.24
CA VAL A 314 -12.43 -25.55 1.19
C VAL A 314 -13.10 -24.17 1.10
N GLY A 315 -14.42 -24.09 1.28
CA GLY A 315 -15.16 -22.82 1.26
C GLY A 315 -14.77 -21.88 2.41
N LEU A 316 -14.38 -22.43 3.56
CA LEU A 316 -13.90 -21.62 4.69
C LEU A 316 -12.55 -20.99 4.38
N TYR A 317 -11.59 -21.79 3.88
CA TYR A 317 -10.25 -21.31 3.56
C TYR A 317 -10.22 -20.43 2.30
N GLN A 318 -11.17 -20.57 1.38
CA GLN A 318 -11.39 -19.60 0.29
C GLN A 318 -11.72 -18.22 0.85
N ASN A 319 -12.65 -18.13 1.80
CA ASN A 319 -12.99 -16.86 2.45
C ASN A 319 -11.80 -16.27 3.24
N TYR A 320 -10.98 -17.11 3.89
CA TYR A 320 -9.73 -16.62 4.51
C TYR A 320 -8.72 -16.12 3.47
N SER A 321 -8.61 -16.81 2.34
CA SER A 321 -7.69 -16.45 1.26
C SER A 321 -8.04 -15.11 0.61
N GLU A 322 -9.32 -14.74 0.56
CA GLU A 322 -9.76 -13.41 0.13
C GLU A 322 -9.28 -12.29 1.05
N LEU A 323 -9.10 -12.58 2.35
CA LEU A 323 -8.63 -11.63 3.36
C LEU A 323 -7.09 -11.56 3.46
N ILE A 324 -6.38 -12.56 2.94
CA ILE A 324 -4.91 -12.65 2.98
C ILE A 324 -4.38 -12.61 1.52
N PRO A 325 -3.99 -11.44 1.01
CA PRO A 325 -3.49 -11.29 -0.35
C PRO A 325 -2.30 -12.20 -0.66
N GLY A 326 -2.25 -12.72 -1.90
CA GLY A 326 -1.16 -13.58 -2.36
C GLY A 326 -1.29 -15.05 -1.95
N THR A 327 -2.32 -15.43 -1.18
CA THR A 327 -2.58 -16.82 -0.84
C THR A 327 -3.33 -17.57 -1.93
N THR A 328 -3.20 -18.89 -1.93
CA THR A 328 -3.95 -19.77 -2.84
C THR A 328 -4.58 -20.91 -2.08
N VAL A 329 -5.72 -21.39 -2.57
CA VAL A 329 -6.43 -22.54 -2.01
C VAL A 329 -6.51 -23.65 -3.05
N GLY A 330 -6.20 -24.87 -2.64
CA GLY A 330 -6.36 -26.08 -3.43
C GLY A 330 -7.14 -27.15 -2.66
N THR A 331 -7.97 -27.90 -3.36
CA THR A 331 -8.73 -29.01 -2.77
C THR A 331 -7.84 -30.25 -2.64
N LEU A 332 -7.55 -30.63 -1.40
CA LEU A 332 -6.80 -31.83 -1.04
C LEU A 332 -7.72 -33.05 -1.04
N SER A 333 -7.25 -34.17 -1.59
CA SER A 333 -7.94 -35.45 -1.43
C SER A 333 -7.84 -35.90 0.02
N ARG A 334 -8.79 -36.72 0.48
CA ARG A 334 -8.84 -37.21 1.87
C ARG A 334 -7.61 -37.98 2.34
N ASP A 335 -6.79 -38.44 1.41
CA ASP A 335 -5.58 -39.21 1.64
C ASP A 335 -4.31 -38.45 1.21
N SER A 336 -4.43 -37.17 0.86
CA SER A 336 -3.36 -36.34 0.31
C SER A 336 -2.67 -36.86 -0.97
N SER A 337 -3.27 -37.81 -1.69
CA SER A 337 -2.69 -38.36 -2.93
C SER A 337 -2.49 -37.33 -4.05
N ASN A 338 -3.28 -36.26 -4.08
CA ASN A 338 -3.17 -35.19 -5.08
C ASN A 338 -2.30 -33.99 -4.66
N VAL A 339 -1.69 -34.00 -3.46
CA VAL A 339 -0.95 -32.85 -2.92
C VAL A 339 0.20 -32.39 -3.82
N LEU A 340 0.86 -33.33 -4.51
CA LEU A 340 1.92 -33.03 -5.46
C LEU A 340 1.43 -32.11 -6.58
N GLN A 341 0.31 -32.48 -7.21
CA GLN A 341 -0.24 -31.71 -8.32
C GLN A 341 -0.74 -30.35 -7.82
N LEU A 342 -1.33 -30.33 -6.62
CA LEU A 342 -1.80 -29.11 -5.98
C LEU A 342 -0.65 -28.11 -5.77
N ILE A 343 0.52 -28.55 -5.29
CA ILE A 343 1.69 -27.66 -5.10
C ILE A 343 2.15 -27.09 -6.45
N VAL A 344 2.22 -27.92 -7.49
CA VAL A 344 2.64 -27.49 -8.84
C VAL A 344 1.64 -26.49 -9.43
N ASP A 345 0.34 -26.76 -9.31
CA ASP A 345 -0.72 -25.89 -9.81
C ASP A 345 -0.75 -24.55 -9.05
N SER A 346 -0.61 -24.59 -7.72
CA SER A 346 -0.54 -23.41 -6.87
C SER A 346 0.70 -22.57 -7.18
N TYR A 347 1.86 -23.21 -7.39
CA TYR A 347 3.06 -22.50 -7.83
C TYR A 347 2.84 -21.83 -9.20
N GLY A 348 2.25 -22.53 -10.15
CA GLY A 348 1.86 -21.95 -11.44
C GLY A 348 0.90 -20.77 -11.29
N LYS A 349 -0.08 -20.86 -10.38
CA LYS A 349 -1.06 -19.79 -10.11
C LYS A 349 -0.40 -18.57 -9.46
N ILE A 350 0.46 -18.76 -8.46
CA ILE A 350 1.24 -17.68 -7.83
C ILE A 350 2.10 -17.00 -8.90
N ARG A 351 2.77 -17.79 -9.74
CA ARG A 351 3.54 -17.29 -10.89
C ARG A 351 2.68 -16.79 -12.04
N SER A 352 1.36 -16.94 -12.04
CA SER A 352 0.51 -16.36 -13.09
C SER A 352 0.09 -14.91 -12.80
N LYS A 353 0.42 -14.40 -11.62
CA LYS A 353 -0.01 -13.08 -11.15
C LYS A 353 1.20 -12.25 -10.71
N VAL A 354 1.18 -10.98 -11.04
CA VAL A 354 2.06 -9.95 -10.47
C VAL A 354 1.17 -8.86 -9.90
N GLU A 355 1.30 -8.56 -8.63
CA GLU A 355 0.55 -7.50 -7.95
C GLU A 355 1.51 -6.64 -7.14
N LEU A 356 1.39 -5.32 -7.25
CA LEU A 356 2.21 -4.38 -6.50
C LEU A 356 1.58 -4.05 -5.14
N GLU A 357 2.40 -4.12 -4.11
CA GLU A 357 2.15 -3.57 -2.78
C GLU A 357 3.02 -2.34 -2.54
N VAL A 358 2.56 -1.46 -1.66
CA VAL A 358 3.24 -0.23 -1.27
C VAL A 358 3.47 -0.28 0.24
N ARG A 359 4.68 0.07 0.68
CA ARG A 359 5.06 0.13 2.09
C ARG A 359 5.56 1.53 2.43
N ASP A 360 5.23 1.97 3.64
CA ASP A 360 5.70 3.23 4.23
C ASP A 360 5.37 4.47 3.38
N LEU A 361 4.20 4.49 2.72
CA LEU A 361 3.74 5.63 1.92
C LEU A 361 3.44 6.84 2.84
N PRO A 362 4.07 8.01 2.62
CA PRO A 362 3.72 9.23 3.34
C PRO A 362 2.26 9.64 3.10
N GLU A 363 1.58 10.11 4.14
CA GLU A 363 0.17 10.52 4.09
C GLU A 363 -0.09 11.68 3.11
N GLU A 364 0.92 12.51 2.87
CA GLU A 364 0.84 13.65 1.96
C GLU A 364 0.96 13.25 0.47
N LEU A 365 1.36 12.00 0.21
CA LEU A 365 1.49 11.45 -1.13
C LEU A 365 0.33 10.56 -1.50
N SER A 366 0.06 10.54 -2.79
CA SER A 366 -0.92 9.68 -3.41
C SER A 366 -0.36 9.02 -4.65
N LEU A 367 -0.75 7.77 -4.89
CA LEU A 367 -0.26 6.97 -6.00
C LEU A 367 -1.42 6.52 -6.89
N ALA A 368 -1.38 6.87 -8.16
CA ALA A 368 -2.25 6.30 -9.18
C ALA A 368 -1.48 5.30 -10.04
N PHE A 369 -2.10 4.16 -10.36
CA PHE A 369 -1.45 3.05 -11.05
C PHE A 369 -2.15 2.77 -12.38
N ASN A 370 -1.36 2.57 -13.43
CA ASN A 370 -1.82 2.03 -14.69
C ASN A 370 -0.98 0.79 -15.02
N ALA A 371 -1.62 -0.33 -15.31
CA ALA A 371 -0.95 -1.58 -15.65
C ALA A 371 -0.83 -1.76 -17.17
N THR A 372 0.29 -2.27 -17.64
CA THR A 372 0.53 -2.71 -19.01
C THR A 372 0.98 -4.17 -18.98
N CYS A 373 0.05 -5.08 -19.28
CA CYS A 373 0.27 -6.52 -19.20
C CYS A 373 0.78 -7.09 -20.55
N LEU A 374 0.11 -8.08 -21.17
CA LEU A 374 0.67 -8.84 -22.30
C LEU A 374 0.41 -8.25 -23.72
N ASN A 375 -0.46 -7.24 -23.86
CA ASN A 375 -0.90 -6.72 -25.17
C ASN A 375 -0.51 -5.25 -25.42
N ASP A 376 0.40 -4.69 -24.62
CA ASP A 376 0.68 -3.24 -24.56
C ASP A 376 -0.56 -2.37 -24.27
N GLU A 377 -1.68 -2.99 -23.88
CA GLU A 377 -2.89 -2.32 -23.46
C GLU A 377 -2.68 -1.74 -22.06
N VAL A 378 -2.87 -0.42 -21.95
CA VAL A 378 -2.79 0.29 -20.68
C VAL A 378 -4.15 0.21 -20.01
N ILE A 379 -4.21 -0.48 -18.87
CA ILE A 379 -5.41 -0.63 -18.05
C ILE A 379 -5.34 0.39 -16.90
N PRO A 380 -6.16 1.45 -16.92
CA PRO A 380 -6.12 2.49 -15.89
C PRO A 380 -6.61 1.99 -14.53
N GLY A 381 -6.01 2.50 -13.45
CA GLY A 381 -6.40 2.20 -12.07
C GLY A 381 -6.02 0.79 -11.59
N LEU A 382 -5.32 0.00 -12.40
CA LEU A 382 -4.93 -1.37 -12.07
C LEU A 382 -3.46 -1.44 -11.66
N LYS A 383 -3.18 -2.16 -10.57
CA LYS A 383 -1.83 -2.40 -10.01
C LYS A 383 -1.42 -3.88 -10.02
N SER A 384 -2.13 -4.69 -10.80
CA SER A 384 -1.87 -6.12 -10.94
C SER A 384 -2.08 -6.61 -12.38
N CYS A 385 -1.41 -7.70 -12.73
CA CYS A 385 -1.58 -8.42 -14.00
C CYS A 385 -1.78 -9.91 -13.67
N THR A 386 -2.72 -10.56 -14.35
CA THR A 386 -3.05 -11.99 -14.20
C THR A 386 -2.88 -12.73 -15.52
N GLY A 387 -2.86 -14.07 -15.48
CA GLY A 387 -2.73 -14.91 -16.68
C GLY A 387 -1.33 -14.90 -17.31
N LEU A 388 -0.31 -14.50 -16.54
CA LEU A 388 1.07 -14.45 -16.98
C LEU A 388 1.69 -15.85 -17.04
N LYS A 389 2.70 -16.01 -17.90
CA LYS A 389 3.58 -17.16 -17.96
C LYS A 389 4.95 -16.81 -17.39
N ILE A 390 5.68 -17.83 -16.94
CA ILE A 390 7.07 -17.67 -16.55
C ILE A 390 7.85 -17.17 -17.78
N GLY A 391 8.65 -16.12 -17.59
CA GLY A 391 9.39 -15.41 -18.63
C GLY A 391 8.78 -14.05 -19.00
N ASP A 392 7.47 -13.86 -18.80
CA ASP A 392 6.75 -12.64 -19.17
C ASP A 392 7.21 -11.44 -18.36
N THR A 393 7.13 -10.26 -18.98
CA THR A 393 7.46 -8.97 -18.37
C THR A 393 6.26 -8.05 -18.47
N VAL A 394 5.90 -7.42 -17.37
CA VAL A 394 4.81 -6.45 -17.30
C VAL A 394 5.36 -5.10 -16.85
N SER A 395 4.67 -4.02 -17.20
CA SER A 395 5.04 -2.68 -16.79
C SER A 395 3.91 -1.98 -16.06
N PHE A 396 4.26 -1.16 -15.07
CA PHE A 396 3.32 -0.31 -14.36
C PHE A 396 3.79 1.15 -14.49
N SER A 397 2.87 2.03 -14.88
CA SER A 397 3.08 3.48 -14.84
C SER A 397 2.43 4.00 -13.57
N ILE A 398 3.22 4.70 -12.76
CA ILE A 398 2.84 5.11 -11.41
C ILE A 398 2.97 6.63 -11.35
N GLU A 399 1.86 7.31 -11.08
CA GLU A 399 1.82 8.75 -10.83
C GLU A 399 1.88 8.98 -9.33
N ALA A 400 2.90 9.72 -8.87
CA ALA A 400 3.01 10.17 -7.50
C ALA A 400 2.68 11.66 -7.44
N LYS A 401 1.63 12.00 -6.68
CA LYS A 401 1.16 13.38 -6.47
C LYS A 401 1.27 13.75 -5.00
N VAL A 402 1.91 14.89 -4.72
CA VAL A 402 1.99 15.46 -3.36
C VAL A 402 0.83 16.42 -3.12
N ARG A 403 0.35 16.47 -1.89
CA ARG A 403 -0.62 17.46 -1.41
C ARG A 403 0.06 18.51 -0.56
N GLY A 404 -0.03 19.76 -0.99
CA GLY A 404 0.60 20.89 -0.33
C GLY A 404 2.10 20.64 -0.14
N CYS A 405 2.59 20.93 1.05
CA CYS A 405 3.99 20.73 1.38
C CYS A 405 4.15 20.23 2.82
N PRO A 406 4.79 19.05 3.03
CA PRO A 406 5.07 18.53 4.36
C PRO A 406 6.19 19.32 5.07
N GLU A 407 6.20 19.25 6.41
CA GLU A 407 7.28 19.80 7.24
C GLU A 407 8.59 19.02 7.04
N GLU A 408 8.49 17.69 7.03
CA GLU A 408 9.60 16.82 6.66
C GLU A 408 9.90 16.92 5.17
N ARG A 409 11.09 17.44 4.85
CA ARG A 409 11.51 17.72 3.47
C ARG A 409 11.92 16.48 2.68
N GLN A 410 12.24 15.40 3.36
CA GLN A 410 12.70 14.16 2.76
C GLN A 410 12.01 12.97 3.41
N LYS A 411 11.39 12.13 2.59
CA LYS A 411 10.77 10.87 3.01
C LYS A 411 11.11 9.77 2.01
N SER A 412 10.86 8.53 2.36
CA SER A 412 11.05 7.41 1.44
C SER A 412 9.96 6.37 1.61
N PHE A 413 9.57 5.73 0.52
CA PHE A 413 8.64 4.61 0.53
C PHE A 413 9.09 3.53 -0.45
N THR A 414 8.48 2.35 -0.35
CA THR A 414 8.86 1.20 -1.17
C THR A 414 7.67 0.67 -1.95
N ILE A 415 7.86 0.43 -3.25
CA ILE A 415 6.91 -0.30 -4.09
C ILE A 415 7.50 -1.66 -4.41
N LYS A 416 6.72 -2.73 -4.25
CA LYS A 416 7.23 -4.08 -4.35
C LYS A 416 6.18 -5.05 -4.92
N PRO A 417 6.56 -6.04 -5.74
CA PRO A 417 5.65 -7.11 -6.11
C PRO A 417 5.46 -8.09 -4.94
N VAL A 418 4.21 -8.48 -4.68
CA VAL A 418 3.87 -9.44 -3.60
C VAL A 418 4.66 -10.74 -3.77
N GLY A 419 5.36 -11.17 -2.73
CA GLY A 419 6.12 -12.42 -2.71
C GLY A 419 7.48 -12.39 -3.42
N PHE A 420 7.91 -11.25 -3.96
CA PHE A 420 9.25 -11.09 -4.56
C PHE A 420 10.25 -10.60 -3.52
N LYS A 421 11.56 -10.65 -3.81
CA LYS A 421 12.58 -9.98 -2.99
C LYS A 421 12.79 -8.54 -3.43
N ASP A 422 13.04 -8.36 -4.73
CA ASP A 422 13.36 -7.07 -5.34
C ASP A 422 12.22 -6.07 -5.15
N SER A 423 12.60 -4.82 -4.94
CA SER A 423 11.69 -3.69 -4.74
C SER A 423 12.25 -2.43 -5.39
N LEU A 424 11.37 -1.45 -5.57
CA LEU A 424 11.71 -0.09 -5.94
C LEU A 424 11.64 0.80 -4.69
N THR A 425 12.76 1.36 -4.28
CA THR A 425 12.81 2.40 -3.25
C THR A 425 12.69 3.77 -3.90
N VAL A 426 11.71 4.55 -3.44
CA VAL A 426 11.44 5.91 -3.91
C VAL A 426 11.83 6.89 -2.80
N ALA A 427 12.90 7.66 -3.02
CA ALA A 427 13.27 8.77 -2.15
C ALA A 427 12.58 10.05 -2.65
N VAL A 428 11.80 10.71 -1.79
CA VAL A 428 11.01 11.89 -2.15
C VAL A 428 11.57 13.12 -1.46
N ASN A 429 11.87 14.15 -2.25
CA ASN A 429 12.26 15.47 -1.78
C ASN A 429 11.16 16.48 -2.10
N PHE A 430 10.77 17.28 -1.11
CA PHE A 430 9.74 18.29 -1.25
C PHE A 430 10.34 19.70 -1.38
N HIS A 431 10.26 20.28 -2.57
CA HIS A 431 10.81 21.60 -2.91
C HIS A 431 9.74 22.69 -2.77
N CYS A 432 9.56 23.20 -1.55
CA CYS A 432 8.49 24.14 -1.25
C CYS A 432 8.94 25.56 -0.95
N ASP A 433 10.22 25.72 -0.61
CA ASP A 433 10.81 27.02 -0.30
C ASP A 433 11.49 27.54 -1.57
N CYS A 434 11.55 28.86 -1.69
CA CYS A 434 12.26 29.49 -2.81
C CYS A 434 13.73 29.69 -2.47
N SER A 435 14.60 29.62 -3.47
CA SER A 435 16.04 29.75 -3.22
C SER A 435 16.42 31.13 -2.68
N CYS A 436 15.70 32.17 -3.12
CA CYS A 436 15.81 33.54 -2.63
C CYS A 436 15.45 33.75 -1.14
N GLU A 437 14.75 32.82 -0.48
CA GLU A 437 14.37 32.98 0.94
C GLU A 437 15.60 32.89 1.86
N SER A 438 16.62 32.12 1.46
CA SER A 438 17.90 32.05 2.18
C SER A 438 18.72 33.35 2.15
N LEU A 439 18.38 34.27 1.23
CA LEU A 439 19.04 35.57 1.06
C LEU A 439 18.27 36.71 1.74
N ALA A 440 17.29 36.38 2.60
CA ALA A 440 16.48 37.38 3.28
C ALA A 440 17.34 38.34 4.14
N GLU A 441 17.11 39.64 3.98
CA GLU A 441 17.78 40.68 4.76
C GLU A 441 16.82 41.19 5.86
N ALA A 442 17.11 40.83 7.11
CA ALA A 442 16.36 41.32 8.26
C ALA A 442 16.60 42.83 8.49
N ASN A 443 15.55 43.58 8.82
CA ASN A 443 15.60 45.03 9.04
C ASN A 443 16.24 45.79 7.86
N SER A 444 15.87 45.42 6.63
CA SER A 444 16.44 46.01 5.42
C SER A 444 16.14 47.51 5.33
N SER A 445 17.11 48.26 4.84
CA SER A 445 16.96 49.70 4.58
C SER A 445 15.90 49.99 3.51
N ALA A 446 15.70 49.07 2.56
CA ALA A 446 14.69 49.15 1.51
C ALA A 446 13.24 49.02 2.02
N CYS A 447 13.06 48.48 3.24
CA CYS A 447 11.77 48.33 3.90
C CYS A 447 11.56 49.44 4.94
N SER A 448 11.61 50.70 4.47
CA SER A 448 11.47 51.90 5.30
C SER A 448 12.45 51.98 6.47
N GLN A 449 13.74 51.82 6.18
CA GLN A 449 14.85 51.97 7.14
C GLN A 449 14.74 51.01 8.35
N GLY A 450 14.42 49.74 8.10
CA GLY A 450 14.38 48.69 9.12
C GLY A 450 13.00 48.38 9.70
N ASN A 451 11.92 48.84 9.08
CA ASN A 451 10.54 48.52 9.49
C ASN A 451 10.03 47.16 8.94
N GLY A 452 10.90 46.38 8.31
CA GLY A 452 10.58 45.03 7.82
C GLY A 452 11.81 44.31 7.29
N SER A 453 11.61 43.06 6.88
CA SER A 453 12.64 42.22 6.25
C SER A 453 12.43 42.16 4.74
N LEU A 454 13.49 42.29 3.95
CA LEU A 454 13.44 42.12 2.50
C LEU A 454 13.66 40.65 2.16
N GLU A 455 12.65 40.00 1.60
CA GLU A 455 12.67 38.58 1.24
C GLU A 455 12.18 38.40 -0.20
N CYS A 456 12.98 37.78 -1.06
CA CYS A 456 12.62 37.50 -2.45
C CYS A 456 12.10 38.73 -3.22
N GLY A 457 12.69 39.91 -2.99
CA GLY A 457 12.33 41.17 -3.64
C GLY A 457 11.08 41.86 -3.09
N VAL A 458 10.54 41.42 -1.94
CA VAL A 458 9.37 42.02 -1.28
C VAL A 458 9.65 42.26 0.21
N CYS A 459 9.13 43.37 0.74
CA CYS A 459 9.20 43.67 2.15
C CYS A 459 8.13 42.93 2.95
N ARG A 460 8.56 42.12 3.93
CA ARG A 460 7.71 41.59 5.00
C ARG A 460 7.77 42.53 6.20
N CYS A 461 6.71 43.30 6.38
CA CYS A 461 6.65 44.35 7.40
C CYS A 461 6.52 43.81 8.82
N ASN A 462 7.12 44.52 9.77
CA ASN A 462 6.96 44.27 11.19
C ASN A 462 5.50 44.52 11.62
N PRO A 463 5.03 43.90 12.72
CA PRO A 463 3.66 44.13 13.23
C PRO A 463 3.35 45.62 13.38
N GLY A 464 2.19 46.06 12.89
CA GLY A 464 1.78 47.48 12.90
C GLY A 464 2.22 48.30 11.69
N ARG A 465 3.00 47.71 10.76
CA ARG A 465 3.45 48.36 9.51
C ARG A 465 2.86 47.67 8.29
N LEU A 466 2.46 48.47 7.29
CA LEU A 466 1.81 48.02 6.07
C LEU A 466 2.37 48.78 4.86
N GLY A 467 2.02 48.33 3.66
CA GLY A 467 2.50 48.90 2.40
C GLY A 467 3.61 48.09 1.74
N SER A 468 3.94 48.44 0.50
CA SER A 468 4.88 47.68 -0.34
C SER A 468 6.33 47.73 0.18
N HIS A 469 6.66 48.77 0.93
CA HIS A 469 7.95 49.05 1.55
C HIS A 469 7.83 49.33 3.05
N CYS A 470 6.72 48.94 3.70
CA CYS A 470 6.46 49.17 5.13
C CYS A 470 6.37 50.65 5.53
N GLU A 471 5.91 51.48 4.60
CA GLU A 471 5.80 52.93 4.70
C GLU A 471 4.66 53.39 5.61
N CYS A 472 3.58 52.60 5.72
CA CYS A 472 2.38 52.96 6.46
C CYS A 472 2.40 52.39 7.89
N SER A 473 1.87 53.14 8.86
CA SER A 473 1.48 52.59 10.17
C SER A 473 -0.02 52.26 10.20
N GLU A 474 -0.43 51.25 10.97
CA GLU A 474 -1.85 50.89 11.17
C GLU A 474 -2.71 52.06 11.73
N GLN A 475 -2.07 53.11 12.26
CA GLN A 475 -2.72 54.26 12.87
C GLN A 475 -2.93 55.43 11.88
N GLU A 476 -2.35 55.36 10.68
CA GLU A 476 -2.42 56.41 9.66
C GLU A 476 -3.46 56.07 8.58
N TYR A 477 -4.70 56.54 8.78
CA TYR A 477 -5.81 56.38 7.84
C TYR A 477 -5.86 57.54 6.83
N SER A 478 -5.76 57.24 5.52
CA SER A 478 -6.03 58.21 4.45
C SER A 478 -7.29 57.81 3.64
N PRO A 479 -8.33 58.67 3.56
CA PRO A 479 -9.56 58.37 2.80
C PRO A 479 -9.35 58.19 1.28
N ALA A 480 -8.23 58.67 0.72
CA ALA A 480 -7.97 58.68 -0.71
C ALA A 480 -7.61 57.30 -1.29
N GLN A 481 -7.40 56.28 -0.45
CA GLN A 481 -6.94 54.94 -0.87
C GLN A 481 -8.06 53.88 -0.82
N GLN A 482 -9.30 54.25 -0.50
CA GLN A 482 -10.44 53.32 -0.39
C GLN A 482 -10.81 52.62 -1.71
N ASP A 483 -10.58 53.24 -2.86
CA ASP A 483 -11.00 52.70 -4.16
C ASP A 483 -10.32 51.37 -4.53
N ASN A 484 -9.15 51.06 -3.95
CA ASN A 484 -8.39 49.85 -4.31
C ASN A 484 -8.76 48.60 -3.48
N CYS A 485 -9.64 48.74 -2.48
CA CYS A 485 -10.05 47.67 -1.56
C CYS A 485 -11.42 47.06 -1.91
N SER A 486 -11.94 47.34 -3.11
CA SER A 486 -13.14 46.69 -3.64
C SER A 486 -12.92 46.22 -5.09
N PRO A 487 -13.57 45.14 -5.54
CA PRO A 487 -13.40 44.65 -6.91
C PRO A 487 -14.00 45.61 -7.96
N ARG A 488 -15.06 46.35 -7.58
CA ARG A 488 -15.79 47.29 -8.43
C ARG A 488 -16.24 48.49 -7.61
N ALA A 489 -16.26 49.67 -8.23
CA ALA A 489 -16.80 50.88 -7.62
C ALA A 489 -18.24 50.65 -7.13
N GLY A 490 -18.48 50.91 -5.84
CA GLY A 490 -19.78 50.72 -5.19
C GLY A 490 -19.98 49.36 -4.50
N GLN A 491 -19.01 48.44 -4.56
CA GLN A 491 -19.04 47.24 -3.71
C GLN A 491 -18.47 47.51 -2.31
N PRO A 492 -18.89 46.73 -1.30
CA PRO A 492 -18.35 46.87 0.05
C PRO A 492 -16.83 46.67 0.09
N LEU A 493 -16.15 47.52 0.85
CA LEU A 493 -14.70 47.39 1.08
C LEU A 493 -14.40 46.06 1.77
N CYS A 494 -13.38 45.36 1.28
CA CYS A 494 -12.85 44.12 1.86
C CYS A 494 -13.93 43.07 2.16
N SER A 495 -14.96 43.00 1.30
CA SER A 495 -16.09 42.07 1.44
C SER A 495 -16.80 42.12 2.81
N GLN A 496 -16.64 43.23 3.55
CA GLN A 496 -17.10 43.39 4.95
C GLN A 496 -16.48 42.36 5.94
N ARG A 497 -15.40 41.70 5.55
CA ARG A 497 -14.68 40.71 6.35
C ARG A 497 -13.28 41.21 6.75
N GLY A 498 -13.04 42.51 6.62
CA GLY A 498 -11.77 43.16 6.93
C GLY A 498 -11.87 44.67 6.85
N GLU A 499 -10.78 45.33 7.21
CA GLU A 499 -10.63 46.79 7.10
C GLU A 499 -9.67 47.16 5.98
N CYS A 500 -9.97 48.23 5.24
CA CYS A 500 -9.08 48.76 4.22
C CYS A 500 -8.08 49.72 4.86
N VAL A 501 -6.85 49.25 5.06
CA VAL A 501 -5.78 50.02 5.68
C VAL A 501 -4.66 50.18 4.65
N CYS A 502 -4.27 51.43 4.35
CA CYS A 502 -3.24 51.76 3.36
C CYS A 502 -3.52 51.16 1.95
N GLY A 503 -4.79 51.10 1.54
CA GLY A 503 -5.20 50.58 0.22
C GLY A 503 -5.09 49.06 0.04
N GLN A 504 -4.93 48.32 1.15
CA GLN A 504 -4.96 46.86 1.21
C GLN A 504 -5.97 46.38 2.26
N CYS A 505 -6.54 45.20 2.05
CA CYS A 505 -7.49 44.62 2.99
C CYS A 505 -6.79 43.79 4.07
N VAL A 506 -7.05 44.14 5.33
CA VAL A 506 -6.66 43.37 6.50
C VAL A 506 -7.87 42.58 6.99
N CYS A 507 -7.85 41.27 6.77
CA CYS A 507 -9.00 40.41 7.08
C CYS A 507 -9.12 40.15 8.58
N HIS A 508 -10.36 40.14 9.08
CA HIS A 508 -10.64 39.81 10.47
C HIS A 508 -10.33 38.34 10.77
N SER A 509 -9.90 38.06 11.99
CA SER A 509 -9.81 36.69 12.49
C SER A 509 -11.21 36.07 12.63
N SER A 510 -11.29 34.76 12.47
CA SER A 510 -12.52 34.00 12.64
C SER A 510 -12.28 32.78 13.53
N ASP A 511 -13.24 32.44 14.37
CA ASP A 511 -13.19 31.25 15.22
C ASP A 511 -13.35 29.95 14.43
N PHE A 512 -13.83 30.03 13.18
CA PHE A 512 -14.11 28.88 12.32
C PHE A 512 -12.95 28.52 11.39
N GLY A 513 -11.95 29.40 11.25
CA GLY A 513 -10.78 29.21 10.40
C GLY A 513 -10.24 30.54 9.87
N ARG A 514 -9.64 30.54 8.69
CA ARG A 514 -8.92 31.70 8.14
C ARG A 514 -9.69 32.36 7.00
N VAL A 515 -9.86 33.67 7.11
CA VAL A 515 -10.29 34.53 5.99
C VAL A 515 -9.05 35.05 5.25
N SER A 516 -9.08 35.02 3.91
CA SER A 516 -7.96 35.37 3.04
C SER A 516 -8.46 35.96 1.71
N GLY A 517 -7.54 36.27 0.80
CA GLY A 517 -7.84 36.91 -0.49
C GLY A 517 -7.57 38.41 -0.49
N LYS A 518 -7.46 39.00 -1.67
CA LYS A 518 -7.08 40.42 -1.85
C LYS A 518 -8.11 41.36 -1.23
N TYR A 519 -9.37 40.93 -1.22
CA TYR A 519 -10.53 41.64 -0.74
C TYR A 519 -11.23 40.88 0.40
N CYS A 520 -10.52 39.99 1.10
CA CYS A 520 -11.06 39.12 2.17
C CYS A 520 -12.27 38.28 1.72
N GLU A 521 -12.27 37.88 0.46
CA GLU A 521 -13.35 37.17 -0.22
C GLU A 521 -13.30 35.65 -0.03
N CYS A 522 -12.14 35.11 0.36
CA CYS A 522 -11.93 33.68 0.52
C CYS A 522 -11.94 33.26 1.99
N ASP A 523 -12.41 32.04 2.25
CA ASP A 523 -12.23 31.37 3.53
C ASP A 523 -11.97 29.87 3.32
N ASP A 524 -11.51 29.21 4.37
CA ASP A 524 -11.21 27.77 4.39
C ASP A 524 -12.27 26.95 5.16
N PHE A 525 -13.45 27.51 5.42
CA PHE A 525 -14.47 26.86 6.25
C PHE A 525 -15.90 26.90 5.69
N SER A 526 -16.13 27.50 4.52
CA SER A 526 -17.44 27.62 3.88
C SER A 526 -17.74 26.53 2.84
N CYS A 527 -16.84 25.57 2.63
CA CYS A 527 -17.04 24.52 1.64
C CYS A 527 -18.20 23.58 1.97
N VAL A 528 -18.69 22.89 0.92
CA VAL A 528 -19.83 21.97 1.03
C VAL A 528 -19.57 20.83 2.01
N ARG A 529 -20.65 20.33 2.62
CA ARG A 529 -20.62 19.22 3.59
C ARG A 529 -21.41 18.03 3.09
N PHE A 530 -20.90 16.83 3.34
CA PHE A 530 -21.61 15.57 3.17
C PHE A 530 -21.59 14.81 4.49
N LYS A 531 -22.77 14.35 4.94
CA LYS A 531 -22.94 13.69 6.26
C LYS A 531 -22.31 14.48 7.42
N GLY A 532 -22.36 15.81 7.36
CA GLY A 532 -21.84 16.70 8.40
C GLY A 532 -20.35 17.05 8.32
N GLN A 533 -19.56 16.34 7.51
CA GLN A 533 -18.14 16.62 7.30
C GLN A 533 -17.91 17.50 6.06
N MET A 534 -17.03 18.50 6.19
CA MET A 534 -16.62 19.38 5.10
C MET A 534 -15.80 18.59 4.08
N CYS A 535 -16.13 18.74 2.80
CA CYS A 535 -15.52 17.95 1.71
C CYS A 535 -15.53 16.44 1.97
N SER A 536 -16.57 15.95 2.66
CA SER A 536 -16.69 14.56 3.11
C SER A 536 -15.54 14.02 3.96
N GLY A 537 -14.68 14.90 4.49
CA GLY A 537 -13.44 14.51 5.17
C GLY A 537 -12.33 14.06 4.21
N HIS A 538 -12.52 14.16 2.90
CA HIS A 538 -11.60 13.68 1.85
C HIS A 538 -11.19 14.80 0.90
N GLY A 539 -11.07 16.02 1.42
CA GLY A 539 -10.63 17.17 0.64
C GLY A 539 -10.38 18.37 1.53
N LYS A 540 -9.55 19.30 1.02
CA LYS A 540 -9.26 20.57 1.70
C LYS A 540 -10.15 21.67 1.13
N CYS A 541 -10.73 22.47 2.01
CA CYS A 541 -11.47 23.65 1.59
C CYS A 541 -10.53 24.76 1.12
N SER A 542 -10.75 25.28 -0.08
CA SER A 542 -9.98 26.39 -0.64
C SER A 542 -10.92 27.39 -1.28
N CYS A 543 -11.17 28.51 -0.59
CA CYS A 543 -12.02 29.61 -1.07
C CYS A 543 -13.44 29.16 -1.46
N GLY A 544 -14.05 28.28 -0.66
CA GLY A 544 -15.40 27.75 -0.90
C GLY A 544 -15.48 26.50 -1.78
N ASP A 545 -14.39 26.10 -2.44
CA ASP A 545 -14.32 24.88 -3.24
C ASP A 545 -13.56 23.75 -2.53
N CYS A 546 -14.05 22.52 -2.68
CA CYS A 546 -13.37 21.34 -2.16
C CYS A 546 -12.29 20.84 -3.13
N LEU A 547 -11.04 20.90 -2.69
CA LEU A 547 -9.92 20.25 -3.38
C LEU A 547 -9.82 18.81 -2.87
N CYS A 548 -10.35 17.87 -3.66
CA CYS A 548 -10.41 16.47 -3.26
C CYS A 548 -9.04 15.81 -3.18
N ASP A 549 -8.97 14.85 -2.27
CA ASP A 549 -7.87 13.91 -2.13
C ASP A 549 -7.79 13.02 -3.39
N SER A 550 -6.62 12.44 -3.65
CA SER A 550 -6.33 11.72 -4.91
C SER A 550 -7.32 10.61 -5.28
N ASP A 551 -7.82 9.94 -4.26
CA ASP A 551 -8.67 8.76 -4.41
C ASP A 551 -10.16 9.16 -4.42
N TRP A 552 -10.44 10.46 -4.51
CA TRP A 552 -11.75 11.06 -4.38
C TRP A 552 -12.01 12.13 -5.44
N THR A 553 -13.26 12.25 -5.85
CA THR A 553 -13.69 13.20 -6.87
C THR A 553 -15.11 13.72 -6.60
N GLY A 554 -15.55 14.66 -7.44
CA GLY A 554 -16.81 15.37 -7.35
C GLY A 554 -16.77 16.54 -6.36
N ASP A 555 -17.74 17.44 -6.46
CA ASP A 555 -17.77 18.71 -5.70
C ASP A 555 -17.77 18.51 -4.17
N TYR A 556 -18.21 17.34 -3.71
CA TYR A 556 -18.26 16.97 -2.29
C TYR A 556 -17.08 16.08 -1.85
N CYS A 557 -16.24 15.61 -2.77
CA CYS A 557 -15.18 14.62 -2.52
C CYS A 557 -15.69 13.32 -1.88
N ASN A 558 -16.90 12.87 -2.27
CA ASN A 558 -17.54 11.66 -1.76
C ASN A 558 -17.52 10.48 -2.74
N CYS A 559 -17.00 10.68 -3.95
CA CYS A 559 -16.93 9.65 -4.98
C CYS A 559 -15.51 9.11 -5.05
N THR A 560 -15.29 7.82 -4.74
CA THR A 560 -13.95 7.25 -4.83
C THR A 560 -13.56 6.93 -6.27
N THR A 561 -12.29 7.09 -6.61
CA THR A 561 -11.71 6.68 -7.91
C THR A 561 -11.22 5.23 -7.89
N ARG A 562 -11.23 4.55 -6.74
CA ARG A 562 -10.82 3.16 -6.60
C ARG A 562 -11.80 2.20 -7.29
N THR A 563 -11.24 1.13 -7.87
CA THR A 563 -11.98 0.10 -8.63
C THR A 563 -11.93 -1.29 -7.98
N ASP A 564 -11.27 -1.44 -6.83
CA ASP A 564 -11.07 -2.74 -6.17
C ASP A 564 -12.39 -3.38 -5.74
N THR A 565 -13.33 -2.58 -5.23
CA THR A 565 -14.69 -3.05 -4.88
C THR A 565 -15.55 -3.39 -6.11
N CYS A 566 -15.13 -2.96 -7.29
CA CYS A 566 -15.79 -3.27 -8.56
C CYS A 566 -15.15 -4.47 -9.28
N MET A 567 -14.02 -4.99 -8.81
CA MET A 567 -13.37 -6.16 -9.39
C MET A 567 -14.14 -7.43 -9.02
N SER A 568 -14.58 -8.16 -10.03
CA SER A 568 -15.24 -9.46 -9.83
C SER A 568 -14.22 -10.61 -9.76
N SER A 569 -14.66 -11.79 -9.35
CA SER A 569 -13.82 -13.00 -9.23
C SER A 569 -13.22 -13.47 -10.57
N ASN A 570 -13.78 -13.05 -11.71
CA ASN A 570 -13.23 -13.33 -13.03
C ASN A 570 -12.08 -12.37 -13.44
N GLY A 571 -11.73 -11.40 -12.57
CA GLY A 571 -10.67 -10.43 -12.81
C GLY A 571 -11.08 -9.23 -13.67
N LEU A 572 -12.35 -9.13 -14.07
CA LEU A 572 -12.90 -8.00 -14.81
C LEU A 572 -13.68 -7.06 -13.90
N VAL A 573 -13.55 -5.76 -14.17
CA VAL A 573 -14.35 -4.72 -13.53
C VAL A 573 -15.81 -4.91 -13.93
N CYS A 574 -16.69 -5.01 -12.92
CA CYS A 574 -18.12 -5.23 -13.08
C CYS A 574 -18.46 -6.41 -14.00
N SER A 575 -17.67 -7.49 -13.93
CA SER A 575 -17.81 -8.70 -14.77
C SER A 575 -17.81 -8.43 -16.28
N GLY A 576 -17.38 -7.24 -16.73
CA GLY A 576 -17.50 -6.79 -18.13
C GLY A 576 -18.93 -6.38 -18.55
N HIS A 577 -19.88 -6.32 -17.60
CA HIS A 577 -21.30 -6.06 -17.83
C HIS A 577 -21.74 -4.65 -17.37
N GLY A 578 -20.79 -3.78 -17.03
CA GLY A 578 -21.07 -2.46 -16.46
C GLY A 578 -19.84 -1.59 -16.31
N SER A 579 -20.03 -0.42 -15.71
CA SER A 579 -18.97 0.55 -15.40
C SER A 579 -18.87 0.79 -13.89
N CYS A 580 -17.66 0.94 -13.36
CA CYS A 580 -17.45 1.28 -11.95
C CYS A 580 -17.60 2.79 -11.74
N LEU A 581 -18.60 3.21 -10.95
CA LEU A 581 -18.86 4.59 -10.58
C LEU A 581 -18.78 4.73 -9.06
N CYS A 582 -17.84 5.56 -8.58
CA CYS A 582 -17.62 5.79 -7.15
C CYS A 582 -17.39 4.51 -6.33
N GLY A 583 -16.65 3.54 -6.88
CA GLY A 583 -16.40 2.24 -6.22
C GLY A 583 -17.60 1.29 -6.22
N LYS A 584 -18.64 1.55 -7.04
CA LYS A 584 -19.80 0.67 -7.18
C LYS A 584 -20.09 0.39 -8.65
N CYS A 585 -20.43 -0.85 -8.99
CA CYS A 585 -20.79 -1.20 -10.36
C CYS A 585 -22.18 -0.69 -10.75
N ASP A 586 -22.23 0.01 -11.87
CA ASP A 586 -23.46 0.35 -12.59
C ASP A 586 -23.58 -0.58 -13.80
N CYS A 587 -24.51 -1.53 -13.73
CA CYS A 587 -24.66 -2.60 -14.71
C CYS A 587 -25.39 -2.09 -15.95
N THR A 588 -24.68 -2.03 -17.08
CA THR A 588 -25.23 -1.56 -18.37
C THR A 588 -25.85 -2.69 -19.18
N GLN A 589 -25.46 -3.95 -18.91
CA GLN A 589 -25.99 -5.10 -19.61
C GLN A 589 -27.41 -5.45 -19.14
N PRO A 590 -28.41 -5.56 -20.05
CA PRO A 590 -29.78 -5.84 -19.67
C PRO A 590 -29.95 -7.16 -18.91
N GLY A 591 -30.50 -7.07 -17.70
CA GLY A 591 -30.74 -8.22 -16.83
C GLY A 591 -29.53 -8.69 -16.02
N ALA A 592 -28.38 -8.01 -16.13
CA ALA A 592 -27.25 -8.19 -15.23
C ALA A 592 -27.46 -7.38 -13.93
N TYR A 593 -27.13 -7.98 -12.79
CA TYR A 593 -27.20 -7.39 -11.46
C TYR A 593 -26.19 -8.07 -10.51
N GLY A 594 -26.14 -7.61 -9.26
CA GLY A 594 -25.13 -8.02 -8.29
C GLY A 594 -24.14 -6.90 -8.01
N ASP A 595 -23.29 -7.07 -7.00
CA ASP A 595 -22.35 -6.04 -6.57
C ASP A 595 -21.30 -5.75 -7.66
N THR A 596 -21.02 -6.75 -8.49
CA THR A 596 -20.08 -6.67 -9.61
C THR A 596 -20.73 -7.10 -10.94
N CYS A 597 -22.05 -6.97 -11.07
CA CYS A 597 -22.82 -7.37 -12.26
C CYS A 597 -22.64 -8.84 -12.68
N GLU A 598 -22.32 -9.70 -11.71
CA GLU A 598 -21.97 -11.11 -11.93
C GLU A 598 -23.18 -12.01 -12.19
N LYS A 599 -24.38 -11.58 -11.81
CA LYS A 599 -25.62 -12.35 -11.97
C LYS A 599 -26.37 -11.83 -13.18
N CYS A 600 -26.45 -12.63 -14.24
CA CYS A 600 -27.29 -12.31 -15.39
C CYS A 600 -28.07 -13.55 -15.90
N PRO A 601 -29.18 -13.91 -15.23
CA PRO A 601 -29.98 -15.09 -15.60
C PRO A 601 -30.59 -15.01 -17.01
N THR A 602 -30.74 -13.80 -17.55
CA THR A 602 -31.33 -13.55 -18.88
C THR A 602 -30.27 -13.26 -19.95
N CYS A 603 -28.98 -13.33 -19.62
CA CYS A 603 -27.93 -13.16 -20.60
C CYS A 603 -27.89 -14.33 -21.60
N PRO A 604 -27.47 -14.10 -22.85
CA PRO A 604 -27.20 -15.17 -23.80
C PRO A 604 -26.22 -16.19 -23.20
N ASP A 605 -26.44 -17.46 -23.50
CA ASP A 605 -25.58 -18.54 -23.03
C ASP A 605 -24.17 -18.42 -23.64
N ALA A 606 -23.15 -18.95 -22.95
CA ALA A 606 -21.77 -18.87 -23.41
C ALA A 606 -21.53 -19.50 -24.81
N CYS A 607 -22.47 -20.31 -25.30
CA CYS A 607 -22.48 -20.91 -26.62
C CYS A 607 -22.90 -19.95 -27.74
N THR A 608 -23.68 -18.90 -27.45
CA THR A 608 -24.11 -17.91 -28.48
C THR A 608 -23.11 -16.77 -28.69
N ILE A 609 -22.18 -16.53 -27.76
CA ILE A 609 -21.19 -15.42 -27.83
C ILE A 609 -19.93 -15.77 -28.67
N LYS A 610 -19.69 -17.05 -29.00
CA LYS A 610 -18.52 -17.52 -29.78
C LYS A 610 -18.79 -17.79 -31.28
N LYS A 611 -19.74 -17.11 -31.92
CA LYS A 611 -19.97 -17.22 -33.37
C LYS A 611 -19.46 -16.03 -34.15
#